data_AF-A0A6P0TTK8-F1
#
_entry.id   AF-A0A6P0TTK8-F1
#
_cell.length_a   1.000
_cell.length_b   1.000
_cell.length_c   1.000
_cell.angle_alpha   90.00
_cell.angle_beta   90.00
_cell.angle_gamma   90.00
#
_symmetry.space_group_name_H-M   'P 1'
#
loop_
_entity.id
_entity.type
_entity.pdbx_description
1 polymer ?
#
loop_
_entity_poly.entity_id
_entity_poly.type
_entity_poly.pdbx_seq_one_letter_code
_entity_poly.pdbx_strand_id
1 'polypeptide(L)'
;SSLFMFDRLVFVEGKSDEDVIREWASKLGVNFSQANVGFVIMGGVRNFAHFATETTLSFLTKRQVKMWFLLDRDEKEDSEVSKLQSRLGNHAKLKVLSKREIENYLIFPNTIRKFIQSKKELEGKPIDELPEIDEISNKIEECAEKLKQLSIEKRIIKKLPKLIYPSEKNLLKDPYSNTIIERINLEINSNIKKLEESKKDTENIYNKILSEVDKNWNYKKLDIVPGDLLLDQVCQIYNVRFNKTKDASRMAALMDKDKIDSEICKIIKEIGSIQQLIMNNE
;
A
#
# COMPACT_ATOMS: atom_id res chain seq x y z
N SER A 1 -21.47 0.38 -14.20
CA SER A 1 -22.42 -0.73 -14.00
C SER A 1 -21.84 -2.13 -14.24
N SER A 2 -20.52 -2.34 -14.22
CA SER A 2 -19.86 -3.65 -14.40
C SER A 2 -19.55 -4.40 -13.10
N LEU A 3 -19.58 -3.74 -11.94
CA LEU A 3 -19.31 -4.36 -10.63
C LEU A 3 -20.27 -5.51 -10.28
N PHE A 4 -21.46 -5.55 -10.90
CA PHE A 4 -22.54 -6.47 -10.53
C PHE A 4 -22.45 -7.84 -11.20
N MET A 5 -21.49 -8.04 -12.11
CA MET A 5 -21.31 -9.34 -12.78
C MET A 5 -20.44 -10.30 -11.95
N PHE A 6 -19.82 -9.81 -10.88
CA PHE A 6 -18.83 -10.54 -10.10
C PHE A 6 -19.38 -11.00 -8.75
N ASP A 7 -19.11 -12.25 -8.39
CA ASP A 7 -19.41 -12.81 -7.06
C ASP A 7 -18.42 -12.31 -6.00
N ARG A 8 -17.28 -11.79 -6.45
CA ARG A 8 -16.15 -11.38 -5.62
C ARG A 8 -15.57 -10.08 -6.14
N LEU A 9 -15.30 -9.14 -5.24
CA LEU A 9 -14.68 -7.87 -5.56
C LEU A 9 -13.43 -7.66 -4.72
N VAL A 10 -12.35 -7.29 -5.40
CA VAL A 10 -11.08 -6.89 -4.77
C VAL A 10 -10.85 -5.41 -5.06
N PHE A 11 -10.89 -4.60 -4.01
CA PHE A 11 -10.57 -3.19 -4.06
C PHE A 11 -9.06 -3.02 -3.85
N VAL A 12 -8.38 -2.43 -4.82
CA VAL A 12 -6.92 -2.18 -4.81
C VAL A 12 -6.63 -0.69 -4.94
N GLU A 13 -5.43 -0.24 -4.55
CA GLU A 13 -5.10 1.19 -4.58
C GLU A 13 -4.92 1.72 -6.01
N GLY A 14 -4.22 0.96 -6.85
CA GLY A 14 -3.87 1.33 -8.22
C GLY A 14 -4.00 0.18 -9.23
N LYS A 15 -3.83 0.54 -10.51
CA LYS A 15 -3.85 -0.43 -11.62
C LYS A 15 -2.66 -1.39 -11.58
N SER A 16 -1.49 -0.89 -11.16
CA SER A 16 -0.27 -1.70 -10.98
C SER A 16 -0.52 -2.88 -10.04
N ASP A 17 -1.24 -2.65 -8.95
CA ASP A 17 -1.46 -3.67 -7.92
C ASP A 17 -2.39 -4.77 -8.46
N GLU A 18 -3.46 -4.38 -9.16
CA GLU A 18 -4.32 -5.34 -9.87
C GLU A 18 -3.48 -6.22 -10.81
N ASP A 19 -2.64 -5.60 -11.64
CA ASP A 19 -1.89 -6.32 -12.66
C ASP A 19 -0.87 -7.28 -12.01
N VAL A 20 -0.16 -6.86 -10.96
CA VAL A 20 0.75 -7.71 -10.19
C VAL A 20 0.01 -8.89 -9.54
N ILE A 21 -1.12 -8.65 -8.88
CA ILE A 21 -1.91 -9.72 -8.25
C ILE A 21 -2.43 -10.70 -9.29
N ARG A 22 -2.86 -10.24 -10.48
CA ARG A 22 -3.28 -11.13 -11.58
C ARG A 22 -2.13 -12.00 -12.09
N GLU A 23 -0.94 -11.42 -12.27
CA GLU A 23 0.24 -12.18 -12.71
C GLU A 23 0.63 -13.27 -11.69
N TRP A 24 0.67 -12.93 -10.40
CA TRP A 24 0.93 -13.92 -9.37
C TRP A 24 -0.18 -14.97 -9.25
N ALA A 25 -1.45 -14.60 -9.45
CA ALA A 25 -2.55 -15.56 -9.46
C ALA A 25 -2.37 -16.58 -10.58
N SER A 26 -2.03 -16.11 -11.79
CA SER A 26 -1.69 -16.97 -12.92
C SER A 26 -0.54 -17.93 -12.58
N LYS A 27 0.56 -17.42 -12.00
CA LYS A 27 1.71 -18.23 -11.55
C LYS A 27 1.35 -19.27 -10.48
N LEU A 28 0.41 -18.94 -9.61
CA LEU A 28 -0.06 -19.82 -8.55
C LEU A 28 -1.07 -20.86 -9.05
N GLY A 29 -1.53 -20.76 -10.30
CA GLY A 29 -2.57 -21.62 -10.87
C GLY A 29 -3.98 -21.24 -10.41
N VAL A 30 -4.19 -20.00 -9.99
CA VAL A 30 -5.48 -19.47 -9.54
C VAL A 30 -6.09 -18.62 -10.65
N ASN A 31 -7.21 -19.08 -11.19
CA ASN A 31 -7.91 -18.37 -12.26
C ASN A 31 -9.03 -17.48 -11.69
N PHE A 32 -8.76 -16.17 -11.58
CA PHE A 32 -9.72 -15.19 -11.10
C PHE A 32 -10.96 -15.05 -11.98
N SER A 33 -10.87 -15.29 -13.29
CA SER A 33 -12.03 -15.26 -14.19
C SER A 33 -12.97 -16.42 -13.89
N GLN A 34 -12.44 -17.63 -13.66
CA GLN A 34 -13.25 -18.80 -13.25
C GLN A 34 -13.87 -18.63 -11.86
N ALA A 35 -13.18 -17.94 -10.95
CA ALA A 35 -13.70 -17.61 -9.63
C ALA A 35 -14.62 -16.37 -9.61
N ASN A 36 -14.94 -15.81 -10.79
CA ASN A 36 -15.77 -14.63 -10.99
C ASN A 36 -15.34 -13.42 -10.14
N VAL A 37 -14.03 -13.14 -10.12
CA VAL A 37 -13.41 -12.05 -9.35
C VAL A 37 -13.27 -10.79 -10.20
N GLY A 38 -13.92 -9.71 -9.76
CA GLY A 38 -13.74 -8.36 -10.28
C GLY A 38 -12.75 -7.54 -9.45
N PHE A 39 -12.08 -6.59 -10.08
CA PHE A 39 -11.20 -5.63 -9.41
C PHE A 39 -11.76 -4.22 -9.50
N VAL A 40 -11.55 -3.44 -8.44
CA VAL A 40 -11.98 -2.04 -8.35
C VAL A 40 -10.78 -1.20 -7.94
N ILE A 41 -10.37 -0.30 -8.82
CA ILE A 41 -9.25 0.61 -8.57
C ILE A 41 -9.76 1.81 -7.77
N MET A 42 -9.24 2.01 -6.57
CA MET A 42 -9.70 3.08 -5.69
C MET A 42 -9.03 4.43 -5.97
N GLY A 43 -7.83 4.45 -6.56
CA GLY A 43 -7.04 5.69 -6.67
C GLY A 43 -6.49 6.14 -5.32
N GLY A 44 -6.13 5.17 -4.47
CA GLY A 44 -5.55 5.37 -3.14
C GLY A 44 -6.53 5.47 -1.97
N VAL A 45 -5.97 5.46 -0.75
CA VAL A 45 -6.71 5.37 0.52
C VAL A 45 -7.71 6.50 0.77
N ARG A 46 -7.58 7.67 0.15
CA ARG A 46 -8.54 8.77 0.35
C ARG A 46 -9.94 8.42 -0.16
N ASN A 47 -10.01 7.59 -1.20
CA ASN A 47 -11.27 7.12 -1.77
C ASN A 47 -11.80 5.88 -1.04
N PHE A 48 -11.02 5.27 -0.14
CA PHE A 48 -11.48 4.18 0.73
C PHE A 48 -12.77 4.59 1.46
N ALA A 49 -12.85 5.81 1.98
CA ALA A 49 -14.03 6.29 2.70
C ALA A 49 -15.30 6.27 1.84
N HIS A 50 -15.18 6.53 0.53
CA HIS A 50 -16.30 6.49 -0.40
C HIS A 50 -16.80 5.05 -0.62
N PHE A 51 -15.89 4.10 -0.83
CA PHE A 51 -16.24 2.69 -1.03
C PHE A 51 -16.62 1.96 0.26
N ALA A 52 -16.10 2.40 1.40
CA ALA A 52 -16.41 1.90 2.73
C ALA A 52 -17.67 2.57 3.34
N THR A 53 -18.47 3.27 2.54
CA THR A 53 -19.77 3.78 3.00
C THR A 53 -20.72 2.62 3.30
N GLU A 54 -21.46 2.72 4.40
CA GLU A 54 -22.42 1.70 4.82
C GLU A 54 -23.44 1.36 3.71
N THR A 55 -23.90 2.37 2.96
CA THR A 55 -24.81 2.17 1.82
C THR A 55 -24.18 1.28 0.74
N THR A 56 -22.92 1.52 0.37
CA THR A 56 -22.23 0.75 -0.67
C THR A 56 -21.98 -0.68 -0.20
N LEU A 57 -21.46 -0.84 1.03
CA LEU A 57 -21.15 -2.14 1.60
C LEU A 57 -22.41 -2.97 1.85
N SER A 58 -23.46 -2.39 2.42
CA SER A 58 -24.73 -3.09 2.67
C SER A 58 -25.40 -3.51 1.37
N PHE A 59 -25.33 -2.68 0.32
CA PHE A 59 -25.89 -3.00 -0.99
C PHE A 59 -25.18 -4.19 -1.65
N LEU A 60 -23.84 -4.22 -1.63
CA LEU A 60 -23.05 -5.34 -2.16
C LEU A 60 -23.23 -6.61 -1.31
N THR A 61 -23.29 -6.47 0.02
CA THR A 61 -23.53 -7.58 0.95
C THR A 61 -24.91 -8.21 0.74
N LYS A 62 -25.97 -7.42 0.52
CA LYS A 62 -27.33 -7.92 0.22
C LYS A 62 -27.37 -8.80 -1.03
N ARG A 63 -26.42 -8.61 -1.95
CA ARG A 63 -26.25 -9.44 -3.16
C ARG A 63 -25.23 -10.56 -2.99
N GLN A 64 -24.82 -10.82 -1.76
CA GLN A 64 -23.86 -11.87 -1.40
C GLN A 64 -22.48 -11.73 -2.08
N VAL A 65 -22.14 -10.52 -2.54
CA VAL A 65 -20.82 -10.26 -3.13
C VAL A 65 -19.78 -10.23 -2.02
N LYS A 66 -18.77 -11.08 -2.11
CA LYS A 66 -17.66 -11.08 -1.16
C LYS A 66 -16.66 -9.99 -1.51
N MET A 67 -16.23 -9.23 -0.51
CA MET A 67 -15.39 -8.05 -0.72
C MET A 67 -14.08 -8.14 0.04
N TRP A 68 -12.98 -7.81 -0.64
CA TRP A 68 -11.65 -7.64 -0.06
C TRP A 68 -11.13 -6.25 -0.38
N PHE A 69 -10.55 -5.59 0.61
CA PHE A 69 -9.78 -4.37 0.42
C PHE A 69 -8.30 -4.69 0.62
N LEU A 70 -7.52 -4.63 -0.44
CA LEU A 70 -6.08 -4.82 -0.41
C LEU A 70 -5.40 -3.45 -0.43
N LEU A 71 -4.69 -3.11 0.65
CA LEU A 71 -4.03 -1.83 0.82
C LEU A 71 -2.54 -2.01 1.10
N ASP A 72 -1.75 -1.05 0.63
CA ASP A 72 -0.34 -0.93 1.01
C ASP A 72 -0.23 -0.59 2.50
N ARG A 73 0.87 -0.99 3.14
CA ARG A 73 1.11 -0.63 4.54
C ARG A 73 1.47 0.84 4.68
N ASP A 74 2.23 1.40 3.73
CA ASP A 74 2.85 2.72 3.83
C ASP A 74 3.44 2.94 5.24
N GLU A 75 3.09 4.07 5.86
CA GLU A 75 3.43 4.44 7.23
C GLU A 75 2.24 4.24 8.19
N LYS A 76 1.29 3.37 7.83
CA LYS A 76 0.09 3.12 8.65
C LYS A 76 0.47 2.33 9.89
N GLU A 77 -0.02 2.77 11.04
CA GLU A 77 0.10 2.05 12.32
C GLU A 77 -1.06 1.06 12.50
N ASP A 78 -0.90 0.08 13.40
CA ASP A 78 -1.95 -0.91 13.67
C ASP A 78 -3.26 -0.28 14.18
N SER A 79 -3.16 0.87 14.85
CA SER A 79 -4.33 1.64 15.29
C SER A 79 -5.10 2.23 14.10
N GLU A 80 -4.43 2.65 13.03
CA GLU A 80 -5.05 3.12 11.79
C GLU A 80 -5.69 1.95 11.04
N VAL A 81 -4.99 0.81 10.94
CA VAL A 81 -5.52 -0.42 10.32
C VAL A 81 -6.79 -0.88 11.05
N SER A 82 -6.79 -0.87 12.38
CA SER A 82 -7.95 -1.21 13.20
C SER A 82 -9.14 -0.28 12.95
N LYS A 83 -8.88 1.04 12.80
CA LYS A 83 -9.92 2.01 12.43
C LYS A 83 -10.49 1.72 11.04
N LEU A 84 -9.65 1.39 10.05
CA LEU A 84 -10.12 1.01 8.71
C LEU A 84 -10.97 -0.26 8.75
N GLN A 85 -10.54 -1.29 9.48
CA GLN A 85 -11.30 -2.53 9.64
C GLN A 85 -12.65 -2.26 10.33
N SER A 86 -12.68 -1.42 11.37
CA SER A 86 -13.93 -1.07 12.06
C SER A 86 -14.96 -0.39 11.15
N ARG A 87 -14.51 0.39 10.15
CA ARG A 87 -15.40 1.02 9.16
C ARG A 87 -16.01 0.03 8.18
N LEU A 88 -15.28 -1.03 7.83
CA LEU A 88 -15.80 -2.10 6.96
C LEU A 88 -16.75 -3.04 7.72
N GLY A 89 -16.61 -3.12 9.04
CA GLY A 89 -17.35 -4.05 9.87
C GLY A 89 -17.15 -5.49 9.42
N ASN A 90 -18.24 -6.26 9.39
CA ASN A 90 -18.25 -7.65 8.93
C ASN A 90 -18.60 -7.79 7.44
N HIS A 91 -18.74 -6.66 6.71
CA HIS A 91 -19.18 -6.67 5.30
C HIS A 91 -18.05 -6.98 4.32
N ALA A 92 -16.82 -6.63 4.68
CA ALA A 92 -15.65 -6.82 3.83
C ALA A 92 -14.41 -7.19 4.65
N LYS A 93 -13.46 -7.89 4.02
CA LYS A 93 -12.18 -8.24 4.63
C LYS A 93 -11.13 -7.19 4.27
N LEU A 94 -10.48 -6.61 5.27
CA LEU A 94 -9.30 -5.78 5.06
C LEU A 94 -8.05 -6.66 5.01
N LYS A 95 -7.21 -6.45 4.00
CA LYS A 95 -5.87 -7.01 3.89
C LYS A 95 -4.91 -5.84 3.70
N VAL A 96 -4.22 -5.46 4.78
CA VAL A 96 -3.11 -4.52 4.69
C VAL A 96 -1.85 -5.34 4.57
N LEU A 97 -1.05 -5.09 3.53
CA LEU A 97 0.21 -5.79 3.32
C LEU A 97 1.14 -5.64 4.54
N SER A 98 1.98 -6.65 4.80
CA SER A 98 2.96 -6.58 5.88
C SER A 98 4.17 -5.73 5.52
N LYS A 99 4.57 -5.71 4.24
CA LYS A 99 5.60 -4.81 3.71
C LYS A 99 5.00 -3.47 3.29
N ARG A 100 5.85 -2.44 3.18
CA ARG A 100 5.44 -1.06 2.88
C ARG A 100 4.51 -0.94 1.67
N GLU A 101 4.89 -1.50 0.53
CA GLU A 101 4.15 -1.47 -0.74
C GLU A 101 4.20 -2.85 -1.42
N ILE A 102 3.32 -3.08 -2.39
CA ILE A 102 3.35 -4.31 -3.19
C ILE A 102 4.70 -4.51 -3.91
N GLU A 103 5.39 -3.43 -4.29
CA GLU A 103 6.71 -3.49 -4.92
C GLU A 103 7.77 -4.14 -4.02
N ASN A 104 7.66 -4.01 -2.70
CA ASN A 104 8.61 -4.64 -1.76
C ASN A 104 8.58 -6.17 -1.81
N TYR A 105 7.54 -6.77 -2.38
CA TYR A 105 7.44 -8.21 -2.63
C TYR A 105 8.10 -8.63 -3.95
N LEU A 106 8.39 -7.69 -4.85
CA LEU A 106 9.09 -7.93 -6.12
C LEU A 106 10.62 -7.91 -5.97
N ILE A 107 11.12 -7.52 -4.80
CA ILE A 107 12.56 -7.35 -4.53
C ILE A 107 13.20 -8.72 -4.29
N PHE A 108 13.57 -9.39 -5.38
CA PHE A 108 14.37 -10.60 -5.39
C PHE A 108 15.53 -10.45 -6.40
N PRO A 109 16.79 -10.72 -5.99
CA PRO A 109 17.96 -10.56 -6.87
C PRO A 109 17.82 -11.26 -8.23
N ASN A 110 17.33 -12.50 -8.24
CA ASN A 110 17.10 -13.26 -9.47
C ASN A 110 16.05 -12.62 -10.39
N THR A 111 14.97 -12.11 -9.81
CA THR A 111 13.90 -11.44 -10.56
C THR A 111 14.39 -10.13 -11.14
N ILE A 112 15.15 -9.35 -10.37
CA ILE A 112 15.76 -8.09 -10.83
C ILE A 112 16.75 -8.38 -11.97
N ARG A 113 17.59 -9.42 -11.85
CA ARG A 113 18.50 -9.85 -12.92
C ARG A 113 17.76 -10.16 -14.22
N LYS A 114 16.74 -11.02 -14.14
CA LYS A 114 15.88 -11.39 -15.29
C LYS A 114 15.20 -10.15 -15.89
N PHE A 115 14.78 -9.20 -15.05
CA PHE A 115 14.14 -7.96 -15.49
C PHE A 115 15.12 -7.02 -16.22
N ILE A 116 16.33 -6.83 -15.68
CA ILE A 116 17.38 -6.04 -16.34
C ILE A 116 17.72 -6.63 -17.71
N GLN A 117 17.87 -7.95 -17.79
CA GLN A 117 18.09 -8.65 -19.06
C GLN A 117 16.96 -8.35 -20.05
N SER A 118 15.71 -8.61 -19.66
CA SER A 118 14.54 -8.39 -20.51
C SER A 118 14.42 -6.93 -20.99
N LYS A 119 14.79 -5.96 -20.16
CA LYS A 119 14.82 -4.54 -20.53
C LYS A 119 15.90 -4.22 -21.56
N LYS A 120 17.13 -4.71 -21.38
CA LYS A 120 18.22 -4.51 -22.34
C LYS A 120 17.87 -5.11 -23.70
N GLU A 121 17.27 -6.31 -23.71
CA GLU A 121 16.80 -6.99 -24.93
C GLU A 121 15.75 -6.16 -25.68
N LEU A 122 14.76 -5.61 -24.98
CA LEU A 122 13.72 -4.76 -25.57
C LEU A 122 14.27 -3.43 -26.13
N GLU A 123 15.34 -2.91 -25.55
CA GLU A 123 16.00 -1.68 -26.01
C GLU A 123 17.04 -1.94 -27.11
N GLY A 124 17.23 -3.19 -27.53
CA GLY A 124 18.25 -3.58 -28.53
C GLY A 124 19.67 -3.30 -28.06
N LYS A 125 19.88 -3.12 -26.75
CA LYS A 125 21.21 -2.90 -26.17
C LYS A 125 21.95 -4.23 -26.06
N PRO A 126 23.28 -4.24 -26.22
CA PRO A 126 24.07 -5.43 -25.97
C PRO A 126 23.80 -5.92 -24.54
N ILE A 127 23.57 -7.21 -24.41
CA ILE A 127 23.58 -7.89 -23.12
C ILE A 127 25.06 -8.01 -22.75
N ASP A 128 25.67 -6.90 -22.33
CA ASP A 128 26.93 -6.96 -21.60
C ASP A 128 26.75 -7.90 -20.40
N GLU A 129 27.85 -8.49 -19.90
CA GLU A 129 27.88 -9.43 -18.77
C GLU A 129 26.79 -9.10 -17.74
N LEU A 130 25.79 -9.97 -17.65
CA LEU A 130 24.69 -9.80 -16.71
C LEU A 130 25.27 -9.84 -15.29
N PRO A 131 24.93 -8.88 -14.42
CA PRO A 131 25.47 -8.85 -13.08
C PRO A 131 25.18 -10.15 -12.34
N GLU A 132 26.12 -10.55 -11.49
CA GLU A 132 25.96 -11.71 -10.64
C GLU A 132 24.86 -11.47 -9.59
N ILE A 133 24.27 -12.56 -9.11
CA ILE A 133 23.16 -12.50 -8.14
C ILE A 133 23.62 -11.84 -6.84
N ASP A 134 24.85 -12.12 -6.41
CA ASP A 134 25.45 -11.55 -5.20
C ASP A 134 25.74 -10.06 -5.37
N GLU A 135 26.15 -9.64 -6.57
CA GLU A 135 26.35 -8.23 -6.89
C GLU A 135 25.04 -7.45 -6.77
N ILE A 136 23.96 -7.96 -7.38
CA ILE A 136 22.62 -7.36 -7.28
C ILE A 136 22.17 -7.31 -5.83
N SER A 137 22.41 -8.37 -5.06
CA SER A 137 22.06 -8.42 -3.63
C SER A 137 22.78 -7.32 -2.86
N ASN A 138 24.08 -7.13 -3.08
CA ASN A 138 24.85 -6.04 -2.47
C ASN A 138 24.33 -4.66 -2.90
N LYS A 139 23.95 -4.49 -4.18
CA LYS A 139 23.38 -3.21 -4.67
C LYS A 139 22.00 -2.90 -4.09
N ILE A 140 21.15 -3.90 -3.89
CA ILE A 140 19.89 -3.73 -3.16
C ILE A 140 20.17 -3.20 -1.76
N GLU A 141 21.17 -3.76 -1.08
CA GLU A 141 21.52 -3.34 0.28
C GLU A 141 22.09 -1.92 0.33
N GLU A 142 23.03 -1.58 -0.56
CA GLU A 142 23.55 -0.21 -0.68
C GLU A 142 22.45 0.81 -0.96
N CYS A 143 21.50 0.48 -1.84
CA CYS A 143 20.37 1.37 -2.16
C CYS A 143 19.39 1.48 -0.98
N ALA A 144 19.12 0.39 -0.27
CA ALA A 144 18.27 0.41 0.92
C ALA A 144 18.85 1.33 2.00
N GLU A 145 20.17 1.29 2.24
CA GLU A 145 20.85 2.18 3.18
C GLU A 145 20.73 3.66 2.78
N LYS A 146 20.90 3.97 1.49
CA LYS A 146 20.72 5.35 0.98
C LYS A 146 19.29 5.85 1.16
N LEU A 147 18.30 4.96 1.11
CA LEU A 147 16.88 5.28 1.28
C LEU A 147 16.43 5.32 2.74
N LYS A 148 17.29 5.00 3.71
CA LYS A 148 16.97 5.02 5.15
C LYS A 148 16.42 6.37 5.59
N GLN A 149 17.18 7.44 5.31
CA GLN A 149 16.83 8.79 5.71
C GLN A 149 15.50 9.24 5.10
N LEU A 150 15.31 8.96 3.80
CA LEU A 150 14.06 9.28 3.11
C LEU A 150 12.85 8.54 3.74
N SER A 151 13.05 7.29 4.17
CA SER A 151 12.00 6.49 4.81
C SER A 151 11.61 7.06 6.18
N ILE A 152 12.60 7.52 6.96
CA ILE A 152 12.39 8.22 8.23
C ILE A 152 11.60 9.52 7.99
N GLU A 153 12.01 10.33 7.02
CA GLU A 153 11.36 11.58 6.67
C GLU A 153 9.90 11.40 6.25
N LYS A 154 9.61 10.39 5.41
CA LYS A 154 8.22 10.06 5.02
C LYS A 154 7.34 9.71 6.23
N ARG A 155 7.88 8.95 7.19
CA ARG A 155 7.18 8.61 8.44
C ARG A 155 6.93 9.83 9.31
N ILE A 156 7.91 10.71 9.44
CA ILE A 156 7.76 11.96 10.19
C ILE A 156 6.66 12.80 9.56
N ILE A 157 6.73 13.06 8.25
CA ILE A 157 5.74 13.87 7.52
C ILE A 157 4.32 13.32 7.72
N LYS A 158 4.16 11.99 7.75
CA LYS A 158 2.85 11.36 8.01
C LYS A 158 2.33 11.64 9.42
N LYS A 159 3.21 11.62 10.43
CA LYS A 159 2.84 11.85 11.85
C LYS A 159 2.75 13.33 12.22
N LEU A 160 3.28 14.22 11.39
CA LEU A 160 3.14 15.66 11.62
C LEU A 160 1.66 16.07 11.63
N PRO A 161 1.29 17.06 12.45
CA PRO A 161 -0.07 17.55 12.52
C PRO A 161 -0.53 18.04 11.15
N LYS A 162 -1.74 17.64 10.77
CA LYS A 162 -2.40 18.21 9.59
C LYS A 162 -2.85 19.63 9.88
N LEU A 163 -3.03 20.43 8.82
CA LEU A 163 -3.58 21.78 8.88
C LEU A 163 -4.83 21.83 9.77
N ILE A 164 -4.80 22.72 10.77
CA ILE A 164 -5.91 22.94 11.69
C ILE A 164 -6.72 24.12 11.16
N TYR A 165 -7.97 23.86 10.80
CA TYR A 165 -8.90 24.90 10.35
C TYR A 165 -9.82 25.30 11.51
N PRO A 166 -10.20 26.59 11.61
CA PRO A 166 -11.27 27.01 12.49
C PRO A 166 -12.55 26.20 12.22
N SER A 167 -13.18 25.67 13.27
CA SER A 167 -14.40 24.87 13.10
C SER A 167 -15.65 25.73 13.17
N GLU A 168 -16.48 25.70 12.13
CA GLU A 168 -17.81 26.36 12.15
C GLU A 168 -18.67 25.91 13.35
N LYS A 169 -18.57 24.63 13.74
CA LYS A 169 -19.29 24.10 14.91
C LYS A 169 -18.83 24.73 16.22
N ASN A 170 -17.54 25.04 16.36
CA ASN A 170 -17.01 25.71 17.54
C ASN A 170 -17.40 27.19 17.54
N LEU A 171 -17.40 27.83 16.36
CA LEU A 171 -17.80 29.23 16.21
C LEU A 171 -19.30 29.43 16.54
N LEU A 172 -20.16 28.45 16.26
CA LEU A 172 -21.61 28.55 16.47
C LEU A 172 -22.10 28.00 17.83
N LYS A 173 -21.19 27.48 18.67
CA LYS A 173 -21.54 26.73 19.88
C LYS A 173 -22.21 27.57 20.96
N ASP A 174 -21.96 28.88 20.97
CA ASP A 174 -22.57 29.80 21.93
C ASP A 174 -22.72 31.22 21.31
N PRO A 175 -23.81 31.47 20.57
CA PRO A 175 -23.96 32.69 19.77
C PRO A 175 -24.26 33.95 20.56
N TYR A 176 -24.56 33.83 21.86
CA TYR A 176 -25.03 34.94 22.69
C TYR A 176 -24.01 35.41 23.74
N SER A 177 -22.95 34.64 24.01
CA SER A 177 -21.95 34.99 25.03
C SER A 177 -20.87 35.95 24.53
N ASN A 178 -20.49 35.87 23.25
CA ASN A 178 -19.40 36.64 22.63
C ASN A 178 -19.77 37.11 21.22
N THR A 179 -19.18 38.24 20.79
CA THR A 179 -19.27 38.69 19.39
C THR A 179 -18.67 37.63 18.46
N ILE A 180 -19.11 37.62 17.19
CA ILE A 180 -18.55 36.68 16.20
C ILE A 180 -17.04 36.88 16.02
N ILE A 181 -16.55 38.12 16.12
CA ILE A 181 -15.13 38.47 16.01
C ILE A 181 -14.34 37.87 17.17
N GLU A 182 -14.83 37.99 18.41
CA GLU A 182 -14.18 37.40 19.58
C GLU A 182 -14.13 35.87 19.50
N ARG A 183 -15.20 35.22 19.02
CA ARG A 183 -15.23 33.76 18.82
C ARG A 183 -14.23 33.30 17.77
N ILE A 184 -14.11 34.03 16.65
CA ILE A 184 -13.11 33.77 15.63
C ILE A 184 -11.69 33.91 16.21
N ASN A 185 -11.42 35.00 16.93
CA ASN A 185 -10.11 35.23 17.55
C ASN A 185 -9.75 34.16 18.58
N LEU A 186 -10.70 33.72 19.42
CA LEU A 186 -10.49 32.64 20.38
C LEU A 186 -10.17 31.30 19.70
N GLU A 187 -10.90 30.94 18.64
CA GLU A 187 -10.65 29.72 17.88
C GLU A 187 -9.29 29.77 17.16
N ILE A 188 -8.94 30.91 16.56
CA ILE A 188 -7.62 31.13 15.93
C ILE A 188 -6.50 30.98 16.97
N ASN A 189 -6.61 31.63 18.13
CA ASN A 189 -5.60 31.55 19.19
C ASN A 189 -5.47 30.12 19.75
N SER A 190 -6.59 29.41 19.92
CA SER A 190 -6.59 27.99 20.28
C SER A 190 -5.85 27.14 19.22
N ASN A 191 -6.07 27.40 17.94
CA ASN A 191 -5.39 26.69 16.86
C ASN A 191 -3.89 27.01 16.82
N ILE A 192 -3.49 28.28 17.02
CA ILE A 192 -2.08 28.67 17.16
C ILE A 192 -1.44 27.88 18.31
N LYS A 193 -2.07 27.86 19.50
CA LYS A 193 -1.55 27.14 20.66
C LYS A 193 -1.34 25.65 20.38
N LYS A 194 -2.30 24.99 19.71
CA LYS A 194 -2.18 23.58 19.31
C LYS A 194 -1.03 23.34 18.33
N LEU A 195 -0.81 24.26 17.39
CA LEU A 195 0.31 24.20 16.45
C LEU A 195 1.65 24.39 17.16
N GLU A 196 1.73 25.31 18.13
CA GLU A 196 2.93 25.52 18.94
C GLU A 196 3.27 24.31 19.82
N GLU A 197 2.26 23.72 20.47
CA GLU A 197 2.42 22.47 21.24
C GLU A 197 2.93 21.35 20.33
N SER A 198 2.31 21.19 19.15
CA SER A 198 2.74 20.18 18.19
C SER A 198 4.14 20.43 17.62
N LYS A 199 4.53 21.70 17.45
CA LYS A 199 5.89 22.07 17.05
C LYS A 199 6.90 21.61 18.10
N LYS A 200 6.62 21.81 19.39
CA LYS A 200 7.48 21.33 20.48
C LYS A 200 7.60 19.80 20.49
N ASP A 201 6.52 19.11 20.14
CA ASP A 201 6.52 17.65 20.07
C ASP A 201 7.23 17.08 18.83
N THR A 202 7.61 17.91 17.86
CA THR A 202 8.24 17.45 16.62
C THR A 202 9.56 16.73 16.88
N GLU A 203 10.39 17.24 17.80
CA GLU A 203 11.66 16.58 18.17
C GLU A 203 11.41 15.22 18.85
N ASN A 204 10.39 15.13 19.71
CA ASN A 204 10.01 13.87 20.34
C ASN A 204 9.52 12.85 19.31
N ILE A 205 8.70 13.29 18.35
CA ILE A 205 8.23 12.44 17.23
C ILE A 205 9.43 11.97 16.39
N TYR A 206 10.35 12.86 16.06
CA TYR A 206 11.56 12.55 15.31
C TYR A 206 12.38 11.45 16.01
N ASN A 207 12.74 11.68 17.28
CA ASN A 207 13.56 10.75 18.06
C ASN A 207 12.89 9.38 18.24
N LYS A 208 11.56 9.37 18.43
CA LYS A 208 10.78 8.14 18.52
C LYS A 208 10.81 7.34 17.22
N ILE A 209 10.57 8.00 16.08
CA ILE A 209 10.59 7.34 14.76
C ILE A 209 11.99 6.84 14.43
N LEU A 210 13.02 7.65 14.68
CA LEU A 210 14.41 7.27 14.45
C LEU A 210 14.76 5.99 15.24
N SER A 211 14.45 5.96 16.55
CA SER A 211 14.68 4.79 17.39
C SER A 211 13.90 3.55 16.91
N GLU A 212 12.65 3.73 16.45
CA GLU A 212 11.82 2.64 15.95
C GLU A 212 12.39 2.05 14.64
N VAL A 213 12.83 2.91 13.72
CA VAL A 213 13.44 2.50 12.46
C VAL A 213 14.78 1.81 12.74
N ASP A 214 15.66 2.40 13.56
CA ASP A 214 16.97 1.84 13.88
C ASP A 214 16.88 0.45 14.51
N LYS A 215 15.93 0.23 15.44
CA LYS A 215 15.72 -1.08 16.07
C LYS A 215 15.35 -2.17 15.07
N ASN A 216 14.59 -1.83 14.04
CA ASN A 216 14.07 -2.79 13.06
C ASN A 216 14.89 -2.85 11.77
N TRP A 217 15.83 -1.91 11.58
CA TRP A 217 16.50 -1.68 10.30
C TRP A 217 17.21 -2.93 9.78
N ASN A 218 18.05 -3.54 10.61
CA ASN A 218 18.88 -4.68 10.20
C ASN A 218 18.06 -5.91 9.75
N TYR A 219 16.83 -6.06 10.24
CA TYR A 219 15.99 -7.24 9.98
C TYR A 219 14.85 -6.98 8.98
N LYS A 220 14.44 -5.71 8.82
CA LYS A 220 13.24 -5.32 8.05
C LYS A 220 13.44 -4.15 7.10
N LYS A 221 14.68 -3.74 6.79
CA LYS A 221 14.95 -2.62 5.87
C LYS A 221 14.16 -2.70 4.56
N LEU A 222 14.13 -3.87 3.91
CA LEU A 222 13.41 -4.06 2.64
C LEU A 222 11.89 -3.98 2.79
N ASP A 223 11.35 -4.13 4.00
CA ASP A 223 9.93 -3.98 4.29
C ASP A 223 9.57 -2.52 4.65
N ILE A 224 10.57 -1.69 4.98
CA ILE A 224 10.43 -0.32 5.48
C ILE A 224 10.70 0.71 4.38
N VAL A 225 11.61 0.44 3.45
CA VAL A 225 11.97 1.38 2.38
C VAL A 225 10.89 1.43 1.29
N PRO A 226 10.72 2.55 0.57
CA PRO A 226 9.87 2.61 -0.60
C PRO A 226 10.34 1.63 -1.68
N GLY A 227 9.48 0.66 -2.00
CA GLY A 227 9.81 -0.44 -2.91
C GLY A 227 9.97 0.06 -4.34
N ASP A 228 9.12 1.02 -4.76
CA ASP A 228 9.19 1.62 -6.10
C ASP A 228 10.51 2.38 -6.34
N LEU A 229 10.94 3.19 -5.37
CA LEU A 229 12.21 3.92 -5.44
C LEU A 229 13.41 2.99 -5.34
N LEU A 230 13.36 1.97 -4.49
CA LEU A 230 14.45 1.01 -4.34
C LEU A 230 14.67 0.24 -5.65
N LEU A 231 13.61 -0.29 -6.25
CA LEU A 231 13.69 -1.00 -7.53
C LEU A 231 14.24 -0.09 -8.64
N ASP A 232 13.78 1.16 -8.72
CA ASP A 232 14.28 2.11 -9.72
C ASP A 232 15.74 2.50 -9.50
N GLN A 233 16.18 2.72 -8.25
CA GLN A 233 17.60 3.01 -7.96
C GLN A 233 18.51 1.84 -8.32
N VAL A 234 18.12 0.60 -8.01
CA VAL A 234 18.91 -0.58 -8.37
C VAL A 234 18.96 -0.74 -9.90
N CYS A 235 17.83 -0.55 -10.58
CA CYS A 235 17.77 -0.59 -12.04
C CYS A 235 18.67 0.47 -12.70
N GLN A 236 18.70 1.68 -12.16
CA GLN A 236 19.50 2.80 -12.70
C GLN A 236 21.00 2.50 -12.73
N ILE A 237 21.52 1.75 -11.74
CA ILE A 237 22.93 1.33 -11.71
C ILE A 237 23.31 0.55 -12.98
N TYR A 238 22.35 -0.20 -13.53
CA TYR A 238 22.53 -1.01 -14.74
C TYR A 238 21.98 -0.33 -16.01
N ASN A 239 21.83 1.00 -15.99
CA ASN A 239 21.35 1.82 -17.11
C ASN A 239 19.94 1.46 -17.62
N VAL A 240 19.08 0.96 -16.72
CA VAL A 240 17.66 0.71 -16.97
C VAL A 240 16.80 1.44 -15.93
N ARG A 241 15.51 1.64 -16.21
CA ARG A 241 14.57 2.30 -15.27
C ARG A 241 13.42 1.38 -14.93
N PHE A 242 12.94 1.50 -13.70
CA PHE A 242 11.73 0.83 -13.24
C PHE A 242 10.58 1.82 -13.15
N ASN A 243 9.46 1.51 -13.81
CA ASN A 243 8.22 2.26 -13.65
C ASN A 243 7.12 1.34 -13.13
N LYS A 244 6.66 1.56 -11.89
CA LYS A 244 5.65 0.69 -11.26
C LYS A 244 4.37 0.48 -12.07
N THR A 245 3.92 1.49 -12.82
CA THR A 245 2.69 1.39 -13.62
C THR A 245 2.83 0.51 -14.86
N LYS A 246 4.06 0.32 -15.36
CA LYS A 246 4.32 -0.44 -16.59
C LYS A 246 5.06 -1.74 -16.35
N ASP A 247 5.92 -1.77 -15.33
CA ASP A 247 6.94 -2.78 -15.16
C ASP A 247 6.69 -3.72 -13.97
N ALA A 248 5.86 -3.33 -13.00
CA ALA A 248 5.61 -4.14 -11.82
C ALA A 248 5.02 -5.53 -12.19
N SER A 249 4.03 -5.56 -13.09
CA SER A 249 3.44 -6.82 -13.59
C SER A 249 4.44 -7.67 -14.36
N ARG A 250 5.32 -7.05 -15.17
CA ARG A 250 6.40 -7.77 -15.87
C ARG A 250 7.39 -8.39 -14.90
N MET A 251 7.79 -7.67 -13.85
CA MET A 251 8.62 -8.22 -12.78
C MET A 251 7.90 -9.39 -12.07
N ALA A 252 6.62 -9.24 -11.76
CA ALA A 252 5.81 -10.30 -11.15
C ALA A 252 5.77 -11.56 -12.03
N ALA A 253 5.65 -11.41 -13.35
CA ALA A 253 5.68 -12.50 -14.32
C ALA A 253 7.05 -13.21 -14.40
N LEU A 254 8.14 -12.53 -14.06
CA LEU A 254 9.51 -13.10 -14.03
C LEU A 254 9.84 -13.81 -12.71
N MET A 255 9.00 -13.65 -11.68
CA MET A 255 9.17 -14.36 -10.41
C MET A 255 8.87 -15.86 -10.55
N ASP A 256 9.66 -16.65 -9.84
CA ASP A 256 9.41 -18.07 -9.67
C ASP A 256 8.35 -18.28 -8.58
N LYS A 257 7.51 -19.32 -8.74
CA LYS A 257 6.33 -19.55 -7.88
C LYS A 257 6.67 -19.69 -6.40
N ASP A 258 7.82 -20.27 -6.09
CA ASP A 258 8.35 -20.49 -4.74
C ASP A 258 8.90 -19.22 -4.08
N LYS A 259 9.12 -18.14 -4.85
CA LYS A 259 9.58 -16.85 -4.36
C LYS A 259 8.45 -15.87 -4.09
N ILE A 260 7.22 -16.17 -4.51
CA ILE A 260 6.05 -15.37 -4.15
C ILE A 260 5.81 -15.52 -2.65
N ASP A 261 5.74 -14.40 -1.94
CA ASP A 261 5.60 -14.40 -0.48
C ASP A 261 4.36 -15.19 -0.01
N SER A 262 4.50 -15.85 1.13
CA SER A 262 3.43 -16.67 1.71
C SER A 262 2.17 -15.88 2.04
N GLU A 263 2.29 -14.59 2.38
CA GLU A 263 1.17 -13.68 2.61
C GLU A 263 0.36 -13.49 1.33
N ILE A 264 1.04 -13.13 0.24
CA ILE A 264 0.45 -12.96 -1.08
C ILE A 264 -0.20 -14.27 -1.55
N CYS A 265 0.47 -15.40 -1.38
CA CYS A 265 -0.09 -16.71 -1.70
C CYS A 265 -1.41 -16.98 -0.95
N LYS A 266 -1.48 -16.64 0.33
CA LYS A 266 -2.70 -16.79 1.15
C LYS A 266 -3.81 -15.87 0.64
N ILE A 267 -3.50 -14.59 0.37
CA ILE A 267 -4.47 -13.61 -0.12
C ILE A 267 -5.05 -14.06 -1.47
N ILE A 268 -4.21 -14.43 -2.43
CA ILE A 268 -4.63 -14.87 -3.75
C ILE A 268 -5.49 -16.14 -3.67
N LYS A 269 -5.07 -17.12 -2.87
CA LYS A 269 -5.85 -18.35 -2.66
C LYS A 269 -7.18 -18.05 -1.98
N GLU A 270 -7.24 -17.16 -1.00
CA GLU A 270 -8.48 -16.79 -0.33
C GLU A 270 -9.47 -16.08 -1.29
N ILE A 271 -8.97 -15.19 -2.13
CA ILE A 271 -9.76 -14.48 -3.14
C ILE A 271 -10.25 -15.45 -4.21
N GLY A 272 -9.39 -16.35 -4.68
CA GLY A 272 -9.66 -17.25 -5.80
C GLY A 272 -10.23 -18.62 -5.41
N SER A 273 -10.28 -18.99 -4.12
CA SER A 273 -10.77 -20.31 -3.71
C SER A 273 -12.25 -20.41 -4.01
N ILE A 274 -12.61 -21.14 -5.06
CA ILE A 274 -13.99 -21.56 -5.31
C ILE A 274 -14.41 -22.33 -4.06
N GLN A 275 -15.35 -21.79 -3.29
CA GLN A 275 -16.01 -22.62 -2.29
C GLN A 275 -16.71 -23.71 -3.11
N GLN A 276 -16.29 -24.96 -2.94
CA GLN A 276 -17.08 -26.10 -3.35
C GLN A 276 -18.44 -25.97 -2.67
N LEU A 277 -19.40 -25.36 -3.37
CA LEU A 277 -20.80 -25.30 -3.00
C LEU A 277 -21.57 -26.52 -3.54
N ILE A 278 -20.85 -27.58 -3.89
CA ILE A 278 -21.40 -28.86 -4.35
C ILE A 278 -20.48 -29.93 -3.78
N MET A 279 -20.85 -30.53 -2.64
CA MET A 279 -20.49 -31.90 -2.19
C MET A 279 -21.03 -32.16 -0.75
N ASN A 280 -22.27 -31.77 -0.45
CA ASN A 280 -22.99 -32.22 0.74
C ASN A 280 -24.53 -32.21 0.53
N ASN A 281 -24.96 -32.40 -0.72
CA ASN A 281 -26.35 -32.74 -1.05
C ASN A 281 -26.30 -33.98 -1.97
N GLU A 282 -25.85 -35.09 -1.39
CA GLU A 282 -26.27 -36.44 -1.78
C GLU A 282 -26.71 -37.18 -0.51
#